data_AF-A0A930SW66-F1
#
_entry.id   AF-A0A930SW66-F1
#
_cell.length_a   1.000
_cell.length_b   1.000
_cell.length_c   1.000
_cell.angle_alpha   90.00
_cell.angle_beta   90.00
_cell.angle_gamma   90.00
#
_symmetry.space_group_name_H-M   'P 1'
#
loop_
_entity.id
_entity.type
_entity.pdbx_description
1 polymer ?
#
loop_
_entity_poly.entity_id
_entity_poly.type
_entity_poly.pdbx_seq_one_letter_code
_entity_poly.pdbx_strand_id
1 'polypeptide(L)'
;MKIAIHALLGSLLLISAMVPAGLAQAPLRQDKPADAGHAGHDHYDIDPKLLIKAQNAYEIVKQRIPLVVDVRSRVEYNAEHIKGAISYPYQVIRTSNQFPFGKDRQLLLYCGCPHHLSGLSAESLKEKGYTNVKVIDEGYWGWKHFGFPIVLNPNAPKQMSMDVEGQLMQNGVALAYQDIFLLHPETGQLEATRTNSQGAFKMGLHFRGLNPDDQLVFHLKDDTRLQTVRISELTGPMLLDVPQRLARR
;
A
#
# COMPACT_ATOMS: atom_id res chain seq x y z
N MET A 1 34.82 -76.07 -13.26
CA MET A 1 35.54 -76.58 -12.07
C MET A 1 35.64 -75.43 -11.08
N LYS A 2 34.79 -75.44 -10.04
CA LYS A 2 35.08 -75.84 -8.64
C LYS A 2 36.16 -74.95 -7.97
N ILE A 3 35.71 -73.98 -7.16
CA ILE A 3 35.76 -73.94 -5.67
C ILE A 3 37.11 -73.45 -5.15
N ALA A 4 37.12 -72.32 -4.43
CA ALA A 4 37.53 -72.28 -3.01
C ALA A 4 37.38 -70.87 -2.42
N ILE A 5 36.50 -70.81 -1.43
CA ILE A 5 36.31 -69.74 -0.45
C ILE A 5 37.46 -69.79 0.55
N HIS A 6 38.06 -68.64 0.91
CA HIS A 6 38.61 -68.45 2.26
C HIS A 6 38.28 -67.06 2.76
N ALA A 7 37.41 -67.05 3.77
CA ALA A 7 37.03 -65.90 4.57
C ALA A 7 38.19 -65.49 5.49
N LEU A 8 38.44 -64.19 5.59
CA LEU A 8 39.17 -63.59 6.71
C LEU A 8 38.28 -62.51 7.30
N LEU A 9 37.74 -62.82 8.48
CA LEU A 9 37.00 -61.91 9.35
C LEU A 9 37.92 -60.72 9.71
N GLY A 10 37.62 -59.56 9.14
CA GLY A 10 38.09 -58.27 9.63
C GLY A 10 37.04 -57.69 10.58
N SER A 11 37.35 -57.70 11.87
CA SER A 11 36.57 -57.12 12.96
C SER A 11 36.34 -55.63 12.71
N LEU A 12 35.14 -55.26 12.25
CA LEU A 12 34.74 -53.86 12.15
C LEU A 12 34.38 -53.36 13.56
N LEU A 13 35.29 -52.60 14.17
CA LEU A 13 35.00 -51.77 15.33
C LEU A 13 33.90 -50.78 14.94
N LEU A 14 32.67 -51.08 15.37
CA LEU A 14 31.58 -50.11 15.43
C LEU A 14 31.97 -49.05 16.46
N ILE A 15 32.60 -47.96 16.01
CA ILE A 15 32.66 -46.72 16.78
C ILE A 15 31.23 -46.17 16.76
N SER A 16 30.46 -46.52 17.79
CA SER A 16 29.23 -45.84 18.14
C SER A 16 29.58 -44.41 18.50
N ALA A 17 29.51 -43.50 17.52
CA ALA A 17 29.46 -42.09 17.80
C ALA A 17 28.09 -41.81 18.44
N MET A 18 28.08 -41.73 19.77
CA MET A 18 26.97 -41.15 20.51
C MET A 18 26.80 -39.70 20.03
N VAL A 19 25.81 -39.49 19.16
CA VAL A 19 25.32 -38.14 18.86
C VAL A 19 24.67 -37.63 20.16
N PRO A 20 25.11 -36.50 20.72
CA PRO A 20 24.47 -35.96 21.90
C PRO A 20 23.02 -35.62 21.55
N ALA A 21 22.09 -36.33 22.20
CA ALA A 21 20.69 -35.98 22.24
C ALA A 21 20.56 -34.64 22.96
N GLY A 22 20.34 -33.55 22.22
CA GLY A 22 20.24 -32.24 22.85
C GLY A 22 20.37 -31.03 21.94
N LEU A 23 19.86 -31.09 20.71
CA LEU A 23 19.36 -29.89 20.04
C LEU A 23 18.05 -30.31 19.37
N ALA A 24 16.95 -30.08 20.07
CA ALA A 24 15.65 -30.06 19.44
C ALA A 24 15.78 -29.15 18.22
N GLN A 25 15.69 -29.71 17.03
CA GLN A 25 15.32 -28.91 15.86
C GLN A 25 13.97 -28.34 16.22
N ALA A 26 13.99 -27.06 16.66
CA ALA A 26 12.77 -26.30 16.83
C ALA A 26 11.99 -26.52 15.54
N PRO A 27 10.71 -26.95 15.62
CA PRO A 27 9.92 -27.13 14.42
C PRO A 27 10.10 -25.85 13.62
N LEU A 28 10.45 -25.97 12.33
CA LEU A 28 10.40 -24.86 11.40
C LEU A 28 9.09 -24.18 11.73
N ARG A 29 9.20 -23.01 12.37
CA ARG A 29 8.03 -22.24 12.76
C ARG A 29 7.34 -22.10 11.42
N GLN A 30 6.15 -22.69 11.29
CA GLN A 30 5.21 -22.19 10.32
C GLN A 30 4.93 -20.78 10.82
N ASP A 31 5.86 -19.87 10.52
CA ASP A 31 5.65 -18.47 10.55
C ASP A 31 4.51 -18.34 9.56
N LYS A 32 3.30 -18.30 10.13
CA LYS A 32 2.17 -17.61 9.55
C LYS A 32 2.80 -16.41 8.86
N PRO A 33 2.72 -16.30 7.52
CA PRO A 33 3.38 -15.21 6.81
C PRO A 33 2.99 -13.97 7.57
N ALA A 34 3.99 -13.21 8.03
CA ALA A 34 3.78 -12.03 8.86
C ALA A 34 2.50 -11.37 8.37
N ASP A 35 1.44 -11.42 9.19
CA ASP A 35 0.22 -10.67 8.91
C ASP A 35 0.76 -9.30 8.54
N ALA A 36 0.64 -8.91 7.26
CA ALA A 36 1.32 -7.74 6.72
C ALA A 36 0.80 -6.56 7.52
N GLY A 37 1.55 -6.20 8.56
CA GLY A 37 1.11 -5.36 9.65
C GLY A 37 0.96 -3.94 9.15
N HIS A 38 -0.18 -3.67 8.53
CA HIS A 38 -0.68 -2.33 8.32
C HIS A 38 -1.50 -2.03 9.57
N ALA A 39 -0.91 -1.21 10.43
CA ALA A 39 -1.45 -0.82 11.73
C ALA A 39 -2.93 -0.41 11.62
N GLY A 40 -3.80 -1.05 12.42
CA GLY A 40 -5.14 -0.59 12.76
C GLY A 40 -6.08 -0.27 11.59
N HIS A 41 -6.80 -1.28 11.09
CA HIS A 41 -7.91 -1.08 10.14
C HIS A 41 -9.22 -0.60 10.79
N ASP A 42 -9.10 0.24 11.81
CA ASP A 42 -10.20 1.07 12.28
C ASP A 42 -9.90 2.48 11.74
N HIS A 43 -10.90 3.17 11.17
CA HIS A 43 -10.83 4.61 10.81
C HIS A 43 -10.42 5.01 9.39
N TYR A 44 -10.89 4.35 8.33
CA TYR A 44 -11.26 5.09 7.11
C TYR A 44 -12.79 5.07 7.01
N ASP A 45 -13.44 6.23 6.98
CA ASP A 45 -14.91 6.33 6.85
C ASP A 45 -15.38 6.00 5.42
N ILE A 46 -14.77 5.00 4.79
CA ILE A 46 -15.24 4.47 3.52
C ILE A 46 -16.45 3.61 3.84
N ASP A 47 -17.59 3.90 3.20
CA ASP A 47 -18.77 3.05 3.25
C ASP A 47 -18.36 1.60 2.93
N PRO A 48 -18.48 0.65 3.89
CA PRO A 48 -18.05 -0.73 3.70
C PRO A 48 -18.73 -1.41 2.51
N LYS A 49 -19.88 -0.90 2.07
CA LYS A 49 -20.58 -1.37 0.87
C LYS A 49 -19.82 -1.07 -0.42
N LEU A 50 -18.85 -0.16 -0.41
CA LEU A 50 -17.98 0.11 -1.55
C LEU A 50 -16.84 -0.91 -1.66
N LEU A 51 -16.48 -1.56 -0.56
CA LEU A 51 -15.35 -2.47 -0.52
C LEU A 51 -15.69 -3.82 -1.18
N ILE A 52 -14.73 -4.37 -1.90
CA ILE A 52 -14.74 -5.72 -2.45
C ILE A 52 -13.39 -6.37 -2.18
N LYS A 53 -13.42 -7.58 -1.60
CA LYS A 53 -12.22 -8.39 -1.36
C LYS A 53 -11.51 -8.70 -2.67
N ALA A 54 -10.18 -8.65 -2.69
CA ALA A 54 -9.36 -8.82 -3.89
C ALA A 54 -9.67 -10.12 -4.64
N GLN A 55 -9.95 -11.22 -3.94
CA GLN A 55 -10.35 -12.49 -4.53
C GLN A 55 -11.68 -12.37 -5.29
N ASN A 56 -12.69 -11.73 -4.70
CA ASN A 56 -13.98 -11.50 -5.36
C ASN A 56 -13.84 -10.50 -6.52
N ALA A 57 -12.99 -9.49 -6.35
CA ALA A 57 -12.66 -8.53 -7.40
C ALA A 57 -11.99 -9.23 -8.59
N TYR A 58 -11.12 -10.20 -8.34
CA TYR A 58 -10.47 -10.99 -9.39
C TYR A 58 -11.48 -11.81 -10.21
N GLU A 59 -12.50 -12.39 -9.57
CA GLU A 59 -13.56 -13.12 -10.28
C GLU A 59 -14.31 -12.25 -11.30
N ILE A 60 -14.70 -11.03 -10.92
CA ILE A 60 -15.41 -10.11 -11.84
C ILE A 60 -14.48 -9.52 -12.92
N VAL A 61 -13.18 -9.36 -12.61
CA VAL A 61 -12.17 -8.89 -13.58
C VAL A 61 -11.91 -9.94 -14.65
N LYS A 62 -11.86 -11.24 -14.31
CA LYS A 62 -11.76 -12.33 -15.30
C LYS A 62 -12.90 -12.33 -16.31
N GLN A 63 -14.09 -11.94 -15.86
CA GLN A 63 -15.29 -11.82 -16.70
C GLN A 63 -15.29 -10.52 -17.54
N ARG A 64 -14.26 -9.67 -17.42
CA ARG A 64 -14.11 -8.36 -18.09
C ARG A 64 -15.28 -7.41 -17.82
N ILE A 65 -15.91 -7.54 -16.66
CA ILE A 65 -17.07 -6.74 -16.29
C ILE A 65 -16.67 -5.31 -15.89
N PRO A 66 -15.88 -5.09 -14.82
CA PRO A 66 -15.56 -3.74 -14.40
C PRO A 66 -14.48 -3.11 -15.30
N LEU A 67 -14.52 -1.78 -15.41
CA LEU A 67 -13.34 -1.01 -15.76
C LEU A 67 -12.47 -0.89 -14.50
N VAL A 68 -11.27 -1.45 -14.54
CA VAL A 68 -10.31 -1.36 -13.42
C VAL A 68 -9.55 -0.04 -13.53
N VAL A 69 -9.48 0.73 -12.45
CA VAL A 69 -8.89 2.07 -12.43
C VAL A 69 -7.84 2.15 -11.33
N ASP A 70 -6.60 2.39 -11.74
CA ASP A 70 -5.51 2.72 -10.83
C ASP A 70 -5.57 4.21 -10.49
N VAL A 71 -5.79 4.53 -9.21
CA VAL A 71 -5.87 5.92 -8.73
C VAL A 71 -4.55 6.41 -8.13
N ARG A 72 -3.50 5.60 -8.18
CA ARG A 72 -2.14 6.01 -7.81
C ARG A 72 -1.57 6.96 -8.85
N SER A 73 -0.34 7.43 -8.60
CA SER A 73 0.36 8.25 -9.58
C SER A 73 0.63 7.49 -10.89
N ARG A 74 0.85 8.25 -11.97
CA ARG A 74 1.28 7.66 -13.25
C ARG A 74 2.64 6.97 -13.14
N VAL A 75 3.52 7.43 -12.25
CA VAL A 75 4.82 6.81 -12.03
C VAL A 75 4.65 5.39 -11.49
N GLU A 76 3.79 5.21 -10.49
CA GLU A 76 3.50 3.89 -9.92
C GLU A 76 2.80 2.98 -10.94
N TYR A 77 1.78 3.48 -11.63
CA TYR A 77 1.10 2.72 -12.67
C TYR A 77 2.07 2.25 -13.77
N ASN A 78 2.93 3.15 -14.27
CA ASN A 78 3.90 2.81 -15.32
C ASN A 78 4.98 1.83 -14.83
N ALA A 79 5.23 1.78 -13.52
CA ALA A 79 6.14 0.81 -12.93
C ALA A 79 5.48 -0.57 -12.84
N GLU A 80 4.29 -0.64 -12.26
CA GLU A 80 3.51 -1.86 -12.16
C GLU A 80 2.04 -1.57 -11.83
N HIS A 81 1.12 -2.33 -12.43
CA HIS A 81 -0.32 -2.14 -12.25
C HIS A 81 -1.09 -3.44 -12.46
N ILE A 82 -2.35 -3.48 -12.02
CA ILE A 82 -3.27 -4.60 -12.30
C ILE A 82 -3.46 -4.74 -13.81
N LYS A 83 -3.33 -5.96 -14.35
CA LYS A 83 -3.44 -6.18 -15.80
C LYS A 83 -4.80 -5.74 -16.34
N GLY A 84 -4.78 -4.85 -17.34
CA GLY A 84 -6.00 -4.31 -17.96
C GLY A 84 -6.59 -3.09 -17.24
N ALA A 85 -5.96 -2.60 -16.17
CA ALA A 85 -6.34 -1.34 -15.56
C ALA A 85 -6.00 -0.14 -16.45
N ILE A 86 -6.74 0.95 -16.28
CA ILE A 86 -6.37 2.27 -16.78
C ILE A 86 -5.79 3.12 -15.64
N SER A 87 -4.97 4.11 -15.96
CA SER A 87 -4.49 5.11 -14.99
C SER A 87 -5.41 6.32 -14.96
N TYR A 88 -5.97 6.62 -13.79
CA TYR A 88 -6.71 7.85 -13.53
C TYR A 88 -6.42 8.31 -12.09
N PRO A 89 -5.31 9.04 -11.87
CA PRO A 89 -4.83 9.38 -10.53
C PRO A 89 -5.86 10.14 -9.69
N TYR A 90 -5.84 9.94 -8.37
CA TYR A 90 -6.76 10.57 -7.41
C TYR A 90 -6.93 12.07 -7.63
N GLN A 91 -5.83 12.81 -7.82
CA GLN A 91 -5.90 14.26 -8.05
C GLN A 91 -6.71 14.62 -9.30
N VAL A 92 -6.57 13.84 -10.38
CA VAL A 92 -7.35 14.03 -11.62
C VAL A 92 -8.81 13.69 -11.38
N ILE A 93 -9.11 12.60 -10.66
CA ILE A 93 -10.49 12.26 -10.29
C ILE A 93 -11.11 13.39 -9.48
N ARG A 94 -10.40 13.89 -8.47
CA ARG A 94 -10.89 14.93 -7.54
C ARG A 94 -11.20 16.24 -8.25
N THR A 95 -10.25 16.78 -9.02
CA THR A 95 -10.36 18.13 -9.61
C THR A 95 -11.09 18.17 -10.95
N SER A 96 -11.11 17.06 -11.70
CA SER A 96 -11.79 17.05 -12.99
C SER A 96 -13.30 17.04 -12.80
N ASN A 97 -13.99 17.91 -13.56
CA ASN A 97 -15.45 17.86 -13.73
C ASN A 97 -15.89 16.66 -14.58
N GLN A 98 -14.96 16.02 -15.29
CA GLN A 98 -15.26 14.93 -16.22
C GLN A 98 -14.36 13.72 -15.97
N PHE A 99 -15.00 12.58 -15.74
CA PHE A 99 -14.39 11.26 -15.90
C PHE A 99 -15.03 10.67 -17.17
N PRO A 100 -14.26 10.24 -18.17
CA PRO A 100 -14.76 10.08 -19.54
C PRO A 100 -15.62 8.82 -19.77
N PHE A 101 -16.08 8.19 -18.69
CA PHE A 101 -16.86 6.96 -18.72
C PHE A 101 -18.31 7.21 -18.28
N GLY A 102 -19.23 6.37 -18.77
CA GLY A 102 -20.65 6.43 -18.41
C GLY A 102 -20.88 6.31 -16.91
N LYS A 103 -21.91 7.01 -16.40
CA LYS A 103 -22.21 7.08 -14.96
C LYS A 103 -22.64 5.75 -14.35
N ASP A 104 -23.19 4.86 -15.18
CA ASP A 104 -23.64 3.50 -14.88
C ASP A 104 -22.54 2.44 -15.06
N ARG A 105 -21.41 2.81 -15.67
CA ARG A 105 -20.29 1.88 -15.88
C ARG A 105 -19.81 1.35 -14.54
N GLN A 106 -19.65 0.03 -14.44
CA GLN A 106 -19.03 -0.58 -13.28
C GLN A 106 -17.55 -0.21 -13.21
N LEU A 107 -17.17 0.52 -12.16
CA LEU A 107 -15.81 0.94 -11.87
C LEU A 107 -15.26 0.15 -10.69
N LEU A 108 -14.02 -0.33 -10.83
CA LEU A 108 -13.28 -1.00 -9.76
C LEU A 108 -11.98 -0.24 -9.53
N LEU A 109 -11.93 0.55 -8.46
CA LEU A 109 -10.81 1.41 -8.12
C LEU A 109 -9.83 0.70 -7.19
N TYR A 110 -8.55 1.05 -7.26
CA TYR A 110 -7.56 0.63 -6.28
C TYR A 110 -6.43 1.66 -6.12
N CYS A 111 -5.84 1.70 -4.93
CA CYS A 111 -4.57 2.39 -4.65
C CYS A 111 -3.51 1.39 -4.15
N GLY A 112 -2.37 1.88 -3.64
CA GLY A 112 -1.26 1.04 -3.18
C GLY A 112 -1.64 0.20 -1.96
N CYS A 113 -1.82 0.91 -0.85
CA CYS A 113 -2.23 0.41 0.46
C CYS A 113 -3.68 0.78 0.77
N PRO A 114 -4.33 0.01 1.65
CA PRO A 114 -5.40 -0.93 1.30
C PRO A 114 -6.47 -0.27 0.43
N HIS A 115 -7.03 0.86 0.86
CA HIS A 115 -8.11 1.48 0.11
C HIS A 115 -8.30 2.98 0.33
N HIS A 116 -7.36 3.69 0.97
CA HIS A 116 -7.62 5.08 1.37
C HIS A 116 -7.83 6.02 0.16
N LEU A 117 -6.82 6.18 -0.70
CA LEU A 117 -6.94 7.04 -1.89
C LEU A 117 -8.06 6.57 -2.83
N SER A 118 -8.24 5.26 -3.02
CA SER A 118 -9.32 4.71 -3.84
C SER A 118 -10.70 4.92 -3.24
N GLY A 119 -10.83 4.94 -1.92
CA GLY A 119 -12.06 5.30 -1.21
C GLY A 119 -12.43 6.75 -1.44
N LEU A 120 -11.47 7.66 -1.26
CA LEU A 120 -11.65 9.09 -1.55
C LEU A 120 -11.98 9.35 -3.03
N SER A 121 -11.37 8.58 -3.96
CA SER A 121 -11.74 8.60 -5.38
C SER A 121 -13.17 8.11 -5.61
N ALA A 122 -13.60 7.05 -4.92
CA ALA A 122 -14.95 6.51 -5.04
C ALA A 122 -16.00 7.51 -4.52
N GLU A 123 -15.74 8.17 -3.40
CA GLU A 123 -16.57 9.27 -2.89
C GLU A 123 -16.72 10.38 -3.93
N SER A 124 -15.60 10.88 -4.47
CA SER A 124 -15.64 11.96 -5.48
C SER A 124 -16.40 11.57 -6.75
N LEU A 125 -16.28 10.31 -7.19
CA LEU A 125 -17.06 9.81 -8.32
C LEU A 125 -18.56 9.70 -7.97
N LYS A 126 -18.91 9.23 -6.78
CA LYS A 126 -20.32 9.19 -6.34
C LYS A 126 -20.95 10.58 -6.27
N GLU A 127 -20.22 11.57 -5.75
CA GLU A 127 -20.63 12.98 -5.76
C GLU A 127 -20.85 13.50 -7.18
N LYS A 128 -20.07 13.00 -8.16
CA LYS A 128 -20.22 13.28 -9.59
C LYS A 128 -21.29 12.43 -10.28
N GLY A 129 -22.09 11.67 -9.54
CA GLY A 129 -23.21 10.87 -10.05
C GLY A 129 -22.85 9.50 -10.61
N TYR A 130 -21.64 8.97 -10.38
CA TYR A 130 -21.31 7.58 -10.71
C TYR A 130 -22.00 6.63 -9.73
N THR A 131 -22.76 5.67 -10.24
CA THR A 131 -23.66 4.84 -9.43
C THR A 131 -23.10 3.45 -9.11
N ASN A 132 -22.13 2.97 -9.90
CA ASN A 132 -21.58 1.62 -9.78
C ASN A 132 -20.06 1.64 -9.55
N VAL A 133 -19.66 2.03 -8.34
CA VAL A 133 -18.24 2.15 -7.96
C VAL A 133 -17.93 1.18 -6.82
N LYS A 134 -16.85 0.41 -6.99
CA LYS A 134 -16.29 -0.48 -5.97
C LYS A 134 -14.80 -0.20 -5.78
N VAL A 135 -14.28 -0.56 -4.61
CA VAL A 135 -12.88 -0.38 -4.23
C VAL A 135 -12.32 -1.73 -3.80
N ILE A 136 -11.15 -2.11 -4.35
CA ILE A 136 -10.43 -3.31 -3.90
C ILE A 136 -9.93 -3.05 -2.48
N ASP A 137 -10.42 -3.84 -1.53
CA ASP A 137 -10.19 -3.64 -0.10
C ASP A 137 -8.70 -3.76 0.27
N GLU A 138 -8.00 -4.76 -0.27
CA GLU A 138 -6.58 -4.97 0.00
C GLU A 138 -5.64 -4.17 -0.95
N GLY A 139 -6.19 -3.37 -1.86
CA GLY A 139 -5.43 -2.55 -2.81
C GLY A 139 -4.52 -3.34 -3.76
N TYR A 140 -3.56 -2.63 -4.34
CA TYR A 140 -2.58 -3.20 -5.27
C TYR A 140 -1.67 -4.22 -4.58
N TRP A 141 -1.19 -3.93 -3.37
CA TRP A 141 -0.26 -4.81 -2.68
C TRP A 141 -0.91 -6.14 -2.30
N GLY A 142 -2.18 -6.13 -1.86
CA GLY A 142 -2.94 -7.35 -1.65
C GLY A 142 -3.18 -8.13 -2.94
N TRP A 143 -3.56 -7.44 -4.03
CA TRP A 143 -3.70 -8.07 -5.35
C TRP A 143 -2.43 -8.81 -5.78
N LYS A 144 -1.28 -8.16 -5.63
CA LYS A 144 0.04 -8.74 -5.94
C LYS A 144 0.37 -9.91 -5.01
N HIS A 145 0.08 -9.78 -3.71
CA HIS A 145 0.29 -10.84 -2.72
C HIS A 145 -0.48 -12.12 -3.07
N PHE A 146 -1.73 -12.01 -3.54
CA PHE A 146 -2.52 -13.15 -4.00
C PHE A 146 -2.06 -13.75 -5.34
N GLY A 147 -1.01 -13.20 -5.97
CA GLY A 147 -0.47 -13.71 -7.23
C GLY A 147 -1.37 -13.42 -8.44
N PHE A 148 -2.26 -12.43 -8.34
CA PHE A 148 -3.15 -12.08 -9.44
C PHE A 148 -2.42 -11.32 -10.55
N PRO A 149 -2.93 -11.35 -11.80
CA PRO A 149 -2.22 -10.81 -12.96
C PRO A 149 -1.92 -9.31 -12.83
N ILE A 150 -0.65 -8.96 -13.07
CA ILE A 150 -0.15 -7.59 -13.16
C ILE A 150 0.58 -7.36 -14.48
N VAL A 151 0.80 -6.09 -14.81
CA VAL A 151 1.82 -5.66 -15.76
C VAL A 151 2.98 -5.09 -14.94
N LEU A 152 4.20 -5.49 -15.26
CA LEU A 152 5.42 -5.05 -14.61
C LEU A 152 6.37 -4.48 -15.66
N ASN A 153 6.91 -3.29 -15.39
CA ASN A 153 8.00 -2.71 -16.13
C ASN A 153 9.32 -2.96 -15.36
N PRO A 154 10.20 -3.87 -15.85
CA PRO A 154 11.45 -4.18 -15.16
C PRO A 154 12.45 -3.03 -15.13
N ASN A 155 12.26 -2.02 -15.99
CA ASN A 155 13.12 -0.85 -16.09
C ASN A 155 12.57 0.37 -15.33
N ALA A 156 11.52 0.18 -14.52
CA ALA A 156 10.94 1.26 -13.75
C ALA A 156 11.93 1.82 -12.70
N PRO A 157 11.80 3.10 -12.32
CA PRO A 157 12.59 3.66 -11.23
C PRO A 157 12.43 2.85 -9.94
N LYS A 158 13.52 2.75 -9.17
CA LYS A 158 13.55 2.01 -7.90
C LYS A 158 12.53 2.61 -6.93
N GLN A 159 11.88 1.73 -6.19
CA GLN A 159 11.00 2.11 -5.11
C GLN A 159 11.81 2.45 -3.86
N MET A 160 11.47 3.56 -3.23
CA MET A 160 11.84 3.95 -1.89
C MET A 160 10.65 3.68 -0.99
N SER A 161 10.88 2.93 0.09
CA SER A 161 9.86 2.70 1.11
C SER A 161 10.33 3.17 2.47
N MET A 162 9.50 3.91 3.18
CA MET A 162 9.72 4.30 4.58
C MET A 162 8.40 4.54 5.29
N ASP A 163 8.38 4.35 6.60
CA ASP A 163 7.26 4.79 7.42
C ASP A 163 7.48 6.23 7.85
N VAL A 164 6.44 7.05 7.74
CA VAL A 164 6.39 8.40 8.26
C VAL A 164 5.28 8.48 9.28
N GLU A 165 5.61 8.91 10.49
CA GLU A 165 4.69 9.00 11.61
C GLU A 165 4.76 10.36 12.27
N GLY A 166 3.72 10.73 13.00
CA GLY A 166 3.67 12.02 13.65
C GLY A 166 2.33 12.34 14.28
N GLN A 167 2.15 13.61 14.63
CA GLN A 167 0.91 14.17 15.15
C GLN A 167 0.47 15.37 14.31
N LEU A 168 -0.83 15.50 14.12
CA LEU A 168 -1.46 16.68 13.55
C LEU A 168 -2.08 17.52 14.66
N MET A 169 -1.68 18.79 14.72
CA MET A 169 -2.06 19.72 15.77
C MET A 169 -2.66 20.99 15.17
N GLN A 170 -3.51 21.65 15.94
CA GLN A 170 -3.93 23.02 15.69
C GLN A 170 -4.04 23.75 17.03
N ASN A 171 -3.26 24.81 17.21
CA ASN A 171 -3.23 25.61 18.44
C ASN A 171 -2.99 24.76 19.71
N GLY A 172 -2.08 23.78 19.62
CA GLY A 172 -1.77 22.88 20.73
C GLY A 172 -2.83 21.80 21.00
N VAL A 173 -3.86 21.68 20.17
CA VAL A 173 -4.89 20.64 20.25
C VAL A 173 -4.70 19.62 19.13
N ALA A 174 -4.72 18.34 19.47
CA ALA A 174 -4.61 17.26 18.48
C ALA A 174 -5.88 17.17 17.61
N LEU A 175 -5.69 17.03 16.30
CA LEU A 175 -6.80 16.93 15.34
C LEU A 175 -7.07 15.49 14.95
N ALA A 176 -8.18 14.95 15.46
CA ALA A 176 -8.61 13.59 15.18
C ALA A 176 -9.27 13.43 13.79
N TYR A 177 -9.09 12.27 13.19
CA TYR A 177 -9.77 11.83 11.97
C TYR A 177 -9.62 12.74 10.74
N GLN A 178 -8.48 13.43 10.64
CA GLN A 178 -8.14 14.28 9.51
C GLN A 178 -7.34 13.50 8.47
N ASP A 179 -7.74 13.64 7.20
CA ASP A 179 -6.97 13.13 6.08
C ASP A 179 -5.72 13.99 5.85
N ILE A 180 -4.56 13.36 5.93
CA ILE A 180 -3.24 13.95 5.66
C ILE A 180 -2.70 13.31 4.40
N PHE A 181 -2.17 14.15 3.53
CA PHE A 181 -1.57 13.77 2.28
C PHE A 181 -0.10 14.14 2.27
N LEU A 182 0.72 13.31 1.63
CA LEU A 182 2.12 13.59 1.36
C LEU A 182 2.35 13.51 -0.14
N LEU A 183 2.69 14.65 -0.72
CA LEU A 183 2.87 14.84 -2.16
C LEU A 183 4.35 15.01 -2.48
N HIS A 184 4.85 14.26 -3.45
CA HIS A 184 6.07 14.64 -4.18
C HIS A 184 5.66 15.52 -5.37
N PRO A 185 5.90 16.84 -5.33
CA PRO A 185 5.33 17.78 -6.30
C PRO A 185 5.88 17.58 -7.71
N GLU A 186 7.11 17.09 -7.86
CA GLU A 186 7.74 16.94 -9.18
C GLU A 186 7.18 15.74 -9.96
N THR A 187 6.89 14.63 -9.26
CA THR A 187 6.38 13.42 -9.92
C THR A 187 4.88 13.22 -9.78
N GLY A 188 4.22 13.99 -8.91
CA GLY A 188 2.80 13.83 -8.58
C GLY A 188 2.50 12.55 -7.79
N GLN A 189 3.53 11.91 -7.21
CA GLN A 189 3.34 10.78 -6.30
C GLN A 189 2.71 11.26 -5.01
N LEU A 190 1.71 10.51 -4.52
CA LEU A 190 0.85 10.93 -3.43
C LEU A 190 0.54 9.72 -2.55
N GLU A 191 0.78 9.86 -1.25
CA GLU A 191 0.22 8.97 -0.23
C GLU A 191 -0.80 9.72 0.61
N ALA A 192 -1.70 8.96 1.25
CA ALA A 192 -2.66 9.50 2.19
C ALA A 192 -2.81 8.59 3.42
N THR A 193 -2.97 9.20 4.58
CA THR A 193 -3.32 8.55 5.84
C THR A 193 -4.35 9.39 6.59
N ARG A 194 -4.94 8.83 7.63
CA ARG A 194 -5.87 9.54 8.51
C ARG A 194 -5.35 9.52 9.94
N THR A 195 -5.52 10.63 10.65
CA THR A 195 -5.18 10.69 12.07
C THR A 195 -6.17 9.89 12.91
N ASN A 196 -5.68 9.25 13.97
CA ASN A 196 -6.54 8.56 14.93
C ASN A 196 -7.26 9.55 15.88
N SER A 197 -7.97 9.03 16.88
CA SER A 197 -8.67 9.82 17.91
C SER A 197 -7.78 10.78 18.72
N GLN A 198 -6.46 10.57 18.69
CA GLN A 198 -5.46 11.38 19.39
C GLN A 198 -4.65 12.26 18.43
N GLY A 199 -5.07 12.40 17.16
CA GLY A 199 -4.35 13.17 16.16
C GLY A 199 -3.03 12.56 15.68
N ALA A 200 -2.69 11.35 16.10
CA ALA A 200 -1.49 10.66 15.64
C ALA A 200 -1.75 9.99 14.28
N PHE A 201 -0.73 9.95 13.42
CA PHE A 201 -0.78 9.29 12.12
C PHE A 201 0.44 8.42 11.88
N LYS A 202 0.27 7.41 11.03
CA LYS A 202 1.34 6.62 10.44
C LYS A 202 1.04 6.41 8.96
N MET A 203 2.05 6.49 8.11
CA MET A 203 1.93 6.44 6.66
C MET A 203 3.11 5.67 6.07
N GLY A 204 2.83 4.65 5.27
CA GLY A 204 3.84 3.99 4.45
C GLY A 204 4.04 4.78 3.16
N LEU A 205 5.25 5.29 2.94
CA LEU A 205 5.66 5.89 1.67
C LEU A 205 6.12 4.78 0.72
N HIS A 206 5.62 4.76 -0.52
CA HIS A 206 6.02 3.79 -1.54
C HIS A 206 6.37 4.44 -2.88
N PHE A 207 7.04 5.59 -2.82
CA PHE A 207 7.38 6.37 -4.00
C PHE A 207 8.54 5.76 -4.81
N ARG A 208 8.61 6.10 -6.08
CA ARG A 208 9.60 5.59 -7.03
C ARG A 208 10.39 6.72 -7.68
N GLY A 209 11.69 6.49 -7.83
CA GLY A 209 12.60 7.41 -8.51
C GLY A 209 12.88 8.70 -7.77
N LEU A 210 12.92 8.65 -6.43
CA LEU A 210 13.18 9.82 -5.58
C LEU A 210 14.63 9.86 -5.12
N ASN A 211 15.13 11.08 -4.92
CA ASN A 211 16.43 11.37 -4.32
C ASN A 211 16.25 11.87 -2.87
N PRO A 212 17.22 11.63 -1.97
CA PRO A 212 17.14 12.11 -0.59
C PRO A 212 16.92 13.63 -0.43
N ASP A 213 17.36 14.43 -1.40
CA ASP A 213 17.22 15.89 -1.37
C ASP A 213 15.88 16.39 -1.93
N ASP A 214 15.07 15.50 -2.51
CA ASP A 214 13.74 15.86 -3.03
C ASP A 214 12.85 16.35 -1.89
N GLN A 215 11.96 17.30 -2.20
CA GLN A 215 11.03 17.87 -1.24
C GLN A 215 9.67 17.17 -1.30
N LEU A 216 9.12 16.84 -0.14
CA LEU A 216 7.75 16.38 0.02
C LEU A 216 6.90 17.47 0.67
N VAL A 217 5.62 17.49 0.32
CA VAL A 217 4.66 18.48 0.83
C VAL A 217 3.54 17.76 1.56
N PHE A 218 3.43 18.03 2.86
CA PHE A 218 2.27 17.66 3.65
C PHE A 218 1.14 18.66 3.43
N HIS A 219 -0.07 18.15 3.21
CA HIS A 219 -1.27 18.97 3.10
C HIS A 219 -2.52 18.22 3.59
N LEU A 220 -3.57 18.98 3.88
CA LEU A 220 -4.90 18.45 4.19
C LEU A 220 -5.72 18.19 2.92
N LYS A 221 -6.88 17.54 3.07
CA LYS A 221 -7.85 17.26 1.99
C LYS A 221 -8.31 18.52 1.23
N ASP A 222 -8.39 19.66 1.91
CA ASP A 222 -8.77 20.95 1.33
C ASP A 222 -7.60 21.71 0.70
N ASP A 223 -6.48 21.02 0.47
CA ASP A 223 -5.22 21.56 -0.06
C ASP A 223 -4.53 22.59 0.86
N THR A 224 -4.95 22.71 2.13
CA THR A 224 -4.20 23.48 3.13
C THR A 224 -2.82 22.86 3.34
N ARG A 225 -1.76 23.57 2.92
CA ARG A 225 -0.36 23.15 3.12
C ARG A 225 0.01 23.21 4.59
N LEU A 226 0.63 22.14 5.08
CA LEU A 226 1.08 22.00 6.47
C LEU A 226 2.59 22.26 6.58
N GLN A 227 3.38 21.44 5.88
CA GLN A 227 4.84 21.50 5.96
C GLN A 227 5.45 21.03 4.64
N THR A 228 6.67 21.49 4.37
CA THR A 228 7.53 20.93 3.35
C THR A 228 8.82 20.45 3.98
N VAL A 229 9.25 19.26 3.59
CA VAL A 229 10.35 18.54 4.23
C VAL A 229 11.19 17.87 3.15
N ARG A 230 12.51 17.83 3.34
CA ARG A 230 13.36 17.00 2.49
C ARG A 230 13.27 15.55 2.94
N ILE A 231 13.35 14.61 2.00
CA ILE A 231 13.29 13.18 2.33
C ILE A 231 14.37 12.79 3.34
N SER A 232 15.58 13.35 3.20
CA SER A 232 16.70 13.12 4.13
C SER A 232 16.43 13.56 5.58
N GLU A 233 15.41 14.39 5.81
CA GLU A 233 15.05 14.92 7.13
C GLU A 233 13.93 14.10 7.80
N LEU A 234 13.36 13.11 7.11
CA LEU A 234 12.35 12.18 7.64
C LEU A 234 13.01 11.10 8.49
N THR A 235 13.60 11.49 9.63
CA THR A 235 14.38 10.60 10.50
C THR A 235 13.66 10.20 11.79
N GLY A 236 12.43 10.67 12.02
CA GLY A 236 11.65 10.38 13.21
C GLY A 236 10.25 10.99 13.19
N PRO A 237 9.50 10.91 14.30
CA PRO A 237 8.14 11.43 14.38
C PRO A 237 8.06 12.92 14.09
N MET A 238 7.07 13.30 13.29
CA MET A 238 6.83 14.69 12.89
C MET A 238 5.74 15.35 13.71
N LEU A 239 5.84 16.67 13.86
CA LEU A 239 4.75 17.51 14.35
C LEU A 239 4.25 18.37 13.19
N LEU A 240 3.03 18.12 12.73
CA LEU A 240 2.39 18.90 11.68
C LEU A 240 1.39 19.87 12.32
N ASP A 241 1.60 21.17 12.14
CA ASP A 241 0.69 22.20 12.62
C ASP A 241 -0.17 22.75 11.49
N VAL A 242 -1.48 22.84 11.73
CA VAL A 242 -2.40 23.53 10.82
C VAL A 242 -2.20 25.04 10.96
N PRO A 243 -1.83 25.76 9.88
CA PRO A 243 -1.57 27.19 9.96
C PRO A 243 -2.85 27.96 10.31
N GLN A 244 -2.72 29.03 11.09
CA GLN A 244 -3.84 29.95 11.29
C GLN A 244 -4.15 30.69 9.99
N ARG A 245 -5.40 30.60 9.50
CA ARG A 245 -5.87 31.51 8.46
C ARG A 245 -5.95 32.90 9.10
N LEU A 246 -5.01 33.79 8.75
CA LEU A 246 -5.15 35.21 9.05
C LEU A 246 -6.50 35.65 8.51
N ALA A 247 -7.39 36.15 9.37
CA ALA A 247 -8.62 36.77 8.93
C ALA A 247 -8.23 37.85 7.91
N ARG A 248 -8.68 37.69 6.66
CA ARG A 248 -8.50 38.74 5.65
C ARG A 248 -9.23 39.97 6.20
N ARG A 249 -8.46 40.99 6.59
CA ARG A 249 -8.99 42.32 6.90
C ARG A 249 -9.49 42.98 5.63
#